data_AF-R4PKL9-F1
#
_entry.id   AF-R4PKL9-F1
#
_cell.length_a   1.000
_cell.length_b   1.000
_cell.length_c   1.000
_cell.angle_alpha   90.00
_cell.angle_beta   90.00
_cell.angle_gamma   90.00
#
_symmetry.space_group_name_H-M   'P 1'
#
loop_
_entity.id
_entity.type
_entity.pdbx_description
1 polymer ?
#
loop_
_entity_poly.entity_id
_entity_poly.type
_entity_poly.pdbx_seq_one_letter_code
_entity_poly.pdbx_strand_id
1 'polypeptide(L)'
;MYKKLIISALVCAIVVSPCVRAEGTGLLLNDDQVSAIRANCQEVQSTLTRLHSNDALLRINLAQQYDVIAARLMAPLNSRIALNKLDGLDLAKTTVDYNAERAVFVEAYKVYEQTVTSAIQTNCQDQPVMFYDTVVRAKDLRTQLRNSIQKLNAYIKQYSDQFELFATRNSPRER
;
A
#
# COMPACT_ATOMS: atom_id res chain seq x y z
N MET A 1 43.63 -7.20 -33.95
CA MET A 1 42.52 -6.45 -33.31
C MET A 1 41.20 -7.23 -33.41
N TYR A 2 41.14 -8.47 -32.90
CA TYR A 2 39.94 -9.34 -32.99
C TYR A 2 39.55 -9.99 -31.66
N LYS A 3 40.21 -9.61 -30.56
CA LYS A 3 39.95 -10.14 -29.20
C LYS A 3 39.12 -9.19 -28.31
N LYS A 4 38.91 -7.94 -28.72
CA LYS A 4 38.11 -6.95 -27.97
C LYS A 4 36.65 -6.84 -28.41
N LEU A 5 36.24 -7.57 -29.47
CA LEU A 5 34.86 -7.53 -30.00
C LEU A 5 33.95 -8.63 -29.44
N ILE A 6 34.48 -9.63 -28.75
CA ILE A 6 33.68 -10.79 -28.25
C ILE A 6 33.03 -10.49 -26.88
N ILE A 7 33.53 -9.49 -26.13
CA ILE A 7 33.04 -9.20 -24.77
C ILE A 7 31.82 -8.26 -24.78
N SER A 8 31.52 -7.62 -25.92
CA SER A 8 30.39 -6.67 -26.02
C SER A 8 29.03 -7.32 -26.32
N ALA A 9 28.98 -8.63 -26.59
CA ALA A 9 27.75 -9.31 -27.02
C ALA A 9 27.02 -10.06 -25.88
N LEU A 10 27.57 -10.10 -24.67
CA LEU A 10 27.04 -10.93 -23.58
C LEU A 10 26.21 -10.17 -22.51
N VAL A 11 26.09 -8.84 -22.59
CA VAL A 11 25.49 -8.03 -21.50
C VAL A 11 24.10 -7.45 -21.83
N CYS A 12 23.62 -7.51 -23.08
CA CYS A 12 22.34 -6.91 -23.46
C CYS A 12 21.13 -7.87 -23.56
N ALA A 13 21.26 -9.13 -23.15
CA ALA A 13 20.17 -10.12 -23.31
C ALA A 13 19.30 -10.35 -22.05
N ILE A 14 19.44 -9.56 -20.98
CA ILE A 14 18.74 -9.84 -19.70
C ILE A 14 17.51 -8.93 -19.45
N VAL A 15 17.15 -8.01 -20.36
CA VAL A 15 16.05 -7.07 -20.11
C VAL A 15 14.90 -7.24 -21.11
N VAL A 16 14.34 -8.44 -21.18
CA VAL A 16 12.95 -8.64 -21.65
C VAL A 16 12.31 -9.69 -20.73
N SER A 17 12.00 -9.31 -19.50
CA SER A 17 11.06 -10.08 -18.68
C SER A 17 9.65 -9.75 -19.18
N PRO A 18 8.86 -10.73 -19.66
CA PRO A 18 7.45 -10.50 -19.87
C PRO A 18 6.78 -10.22 -18.53
N CYS A 19 6.01 -9.13 -18.47
CA CYS A 19 5.11 -8.84 -17.37
C CYS A 19 4.04 -9.93 -17.32
N VAL A 20 4.26 -10.98 -16.52
CA VAL A 20 3.22 -11.99 -16.25
C VAL A 20 2.19 -11.35 -15.32
N ARG A 21 1.11 -10.83 -15.89
CA ARG A 21 -0.13 -10.57 -15.17
C ARG A 21 -0.81 -11.93 -14.96
N ALA A 22 -0.69 -12.47 -13.75
CA ALA A 22 -1.49 -13.62 -13.34
C ALA A 22 -2.90 -13.10 -12.99
N GLU A 23 -3.84 -13.24 -13.92
CA GLU A 23 -5.27 -13.24 -13.59
C GLU A 23 -5.64 -14.58 -12.94
N GLY A 24 -6.47 -14.51 -11.91
CA GLY A 24 -6.74 -15.60 -10.99
C GLY A 24 -7.24 -16.89 -11.66
N THR A 25 -6.47 -17.95 -11.50
CA THR A 25 -6.90 -19.35 -11.46
C THR A 25 -5.92 -20.03 -10.50
N GLY A 26 -6.42 -20.75 -9.50
CA GLY A 26 -5.59 -21.40 -8.48
C GLY A 26 -4.43 -22.13 -9.14
N LEU A 27 -3.20 -21.72 -8.79
CA LEU A 27 -2.00 -22.28 -9.39
C LEU A 27 -1.96 -23.75 -8.97
N LEU A 28 -2.20 -24.68 -9.89
CA LEU A 28 -1.95 -26.09 -9.61
C LEU A 28 -0.44 -26.24 -9.46
N LEU A 29 0.02 -26.20 -8.21
CA LEU A 29 1.41 -26.42 -7.86
C LEU A 29 1.78 -27.85 -8.24
N ASN A 30 2.93 -28.01 -8.90
CA ASN A 30 3.49 -29.33 -9.17
C ASN A 30 4.25 -29.87 -7.93
N ASP A 31 4.59 -31.15 -7.95
CA ASP A 31 5.21 -31.83 -6.80
C ASP A 31 6.55 -31.19 -6.38
N ASP A 32 7.35 -30.73 -7.35
CA ASP A 32 8.61 -30.04 -7.09
C ASP A 32 8.39 -28.72 -6.35
N GLN A 33 7.37 -27.94 -6.74
CA GLN A 33 6.98 -26.70 -6.07
C GLN A 33 6.47 -26.97 -4.66
N VAL A 34 5.66 -28.01 -4.47
CA VAL A 34 5.17 -28.43 -3.14
C VAL A 34 6.34 -28.84 -2.24
N SER A 35 7.30 -29.59 -2.77
CA SER A 35 8.52 -29.97 -2.06
C SER A 35 9.35 -28.74 -1.66
N ALA A 36 9.52 -27.78 -2.57
CA ALA A 36 10.21 -26.53 -2.28
C ALA A 36 9.52 -25.71 -1.18
N ILE A 37 8.18 -25.63 -1.18
CA ILE A 37 7.43 -24.94 -0.13
C ILE A 37 7.70 -25.59 1.24
N ARG A 38 7.64 -26.92 1.32
CA ARG A 38 7.94 -27.66 2.56
C ARG A 38 9.36 -27.42 3.05
N ALA A 39 10.34 -27.49 2.14
CA ALA A 39 11.75 -27.31 2.45
C ALA A 39 12.05 -25.92 3.05
N ASN A 40 11.34 -24.87 2.58
CA ASN A 40 11.57 -23.50 3.01
C ASN A 40 10.59 -23.01 4.09
N CYS A 41 9.68 -23.86 4.56
CA CYS A 41 8.57 -23.38 5.35
C CYS A 41 8.99 -22.59 6.60
N GLN A 42 9.83 -23.19 7.45
CA GLN A 42 10.17 -22.57 8.75
C GLN A 42 10.84 -21.20 8.56
N GLU A 43 11.65 -21.07 7.52
CA GLU A 43 12.28 -19.80 7.16
C GLU A 43 11.24 -18.76 6.71
N VAL A 44 10.29 -19.15 5.86
CA VAL A 44 9.23 -18.24 5.41
C VAL A 44 8.32 -17.84 6.57
N GLN A 45 7.92 -18.77 7.44
CA GLN A 45 7.11 -18.46 8.64
C GLN A 45 7.84 -17.52 9.60
N SER A 46 9.13 -17.74 9.83
CA SER A 46 9.98 -16.83 10.63
C SER A 46 10.03 -15.44 10.01
N THR A 47 10.17 -15.36 8.68
CA THR A 47 10.17 -14.10 7.95
C THR A 47 8.83 -13.37 8.04
N LEU A 48 7.71 -14.08 7.87
CA LEU A 48 6.36 -13.54 8.01
C LEU A 48 6.10 -13.03 9.44
N THR A 49 6.56 -13.76 10.46
CA THR A 49 6.42 -13.37 11.87
C THR A 49 7.15 -12.07 12.17
N ARG A 50 8.40 -11.93 11.69
CA ARG A 50 9.18 -10.70 11.84
C ARG A 50 8.52 -9.53 11.11
N LEU A 51 8.03 -9.78 9.89
CA LEU A 51 7.34 -8.77 9.09
C LEU A 51 6.04 -8.32 9.75
N HIS A 52 5.23 -9.23 10.27
CA HIS A 52 4.00 -8.94 11.02
C HIS A 52 4.27 -8.05 12.23
N SER A 53 5.30 -8.39 13.02
CA SER A 53 5.70 -7.61 14.19
C SER A 53 6.11 -6.17 13.84
N ASN A 54 6.86 -6.00 12.74
CA ASN A 54 7.29 -4.68 12.28
C ASN A 54 6.13 -3.85 11.72
N ASP A 55 5.23 -4.48 10.96
CA ASP A 55 4.08 -3.80 10.36
C ASP A 55 3.06 -3.32 11.42
N ALA A 56 2.97 -3.99 12.58
CA ALA A 56 2.03 -3.65 13.64
C ALA A 56 2.26 -2.23 14.21
N LEU A 57 3.52 -1.85 14.44
CA LEU A 57 3.89 -0.51 14.92
C LEU A 57 3.64 0.54 13.84
N LEU A 58 4.01 0.24 12.59
CA LEU A 58 3.82 1.16 11.47
C LEU A 58 2.34 1.49 11.25
N ARG A 59 1.44 0.52 11.42
CA ARG A 59 -0.01 0.75 11.34
C ARG A 59 -0.48 1.82 12.30
N ILE A 60 -0.21 1.64 13.59
CA ILE A 60 -0.76 2.50 14.64
C ILE A 60 -0.35 3.94 14.38
N ASN A 61 0.93 4.13 14.04
CA ASN A 61 1.47 5.44 13.71
C ASN A 61 0.83 6.05 12.46
N LEU A 62 0.63 5.28 11.38
CA LEU A 62 0.00 5.80 10.16
C LEU A 62 -1.49 6.11 10.36
N ALA A 63 -2.24 5.20 10.96
CA ALA A 63 -3.66 5.40 11.25
C ALA A 63 -3.87 6.66 12.11
N GLN A 64 -3.10 6.80 13.19
CA GLN A 64 -3.17 7.97 14.06
C GLN A 64 -2.83 9.27 13.32
N GLN A 65 -1.81 9.27 12.46
CA GLN A 65 -1.47 10.45 11.66
C GLN A 65 -2.62 10.85 10.73
N TYR A 66 -3.23 9.89 10.03
CA TYR A 66 -4.34 10.16 9.14
C TYR A 66 -5.59 10.66 9.88
N ASP A 67 -5.86 10.11 11.06
CA ASP A 67 -6.93 10.56 11.95
C ASP A 67 -6.71 12.01 12.41
N VAL A 68 -5.47 12.34 12.80
CA VAL A 68 -5.10 13.70 13.20
C VAL A 68 -5.28 14.69 12.05
N ILE A 69 -4.87 14.34 10.83
CA ILE A 69 -5.05 15.21 9.65
C ILE A 69 -6.55 15.47 9.40
N ALA A 70 -7.38 14.42 9.41
CA ALA A 70 -8.81 14.57 9.22
C ALA A 70 -9.45 15.45 10.32
N ALA A 71 -9.22 15.08 11.59
CA ALA A 71 -9.95 15.63 12.72
C ALA A 71 -9.42 16.99 13.20
N ARG A 72 -8.12 17.24 13.07
CA ARG A 72 -7.47 18.44 13.62
C ARG A 72 -7.04 19.46 12.57
N LEU A 73 -6.97 19.08 11.30
CA LEU A 73 -6.58 19.98 10.22
C LEU A 73 -7.73 20.23 9.24
N MET A 74 -8.15 19.20 8.49
CA MET A 74 -9.13 19.36 7.42
C MET A 74 -10.51 19.81 7.93
N ALA A 75 -11.09 19.09 8.91
CA ALA A 75 -12.42 19.42 9.41
C ALA A 75 -12.50 20.82 10.07
N PRO A 76 -11.58 21.23 10.96
CA PRO A 76 -11.63 22.57 11.55
C PRO A 76 -11.38 23.69 10.53
N LEU A 77 -10.47 23.48 9.57
CA LEU A 77 -10.19 24.47 8.53
C LEU A 77 -11.40 24.67 7.62
N ASN A 78 -11.97 23.59 7.08
CA ASN A 78 -13.18 23.67 6.25
C ASN A 78 -14.35 24.32 7.00
N SER A 79 -14.50 24.02 8.30
CA SER A 79 -15.53 24.65 9.13
C SER A 79 -15.33 26.16 9.22
N ARG A 80 -14.10 26.63 9.42
CA ARG A 80 -13.79 28.08 9.45
C ARG A 80 -14.04 28.74 8.10
N ILE A 81 -13.64 28.11 7.00
CA ILE A 81 -13.89 28.62 5.64
C ILE A 81 -15.39 28.80 5.41
N ALA A 82 -16.19 27.78 5.74
CA ALA A 82 -17.64 27.83 5.62
C ALA A 82 -18.29 28.90 6.52
N LEU A 83 -17.86 29.00 7.78
CA LEU A 83 -18.37 30.01 8.72
C LEU A 83 -18.10 31.45 8.26
N ASN A 84 -16.99 31.67 7.55
CA ASN A 84 -16.64 32.96 6.96
C ASN A 84 -17.24 33.16 5.56
N LYS A 85 -18.08 32.23 5.09
CA LYS A 85 -18.74 32.27 3.76
C LYS A 85 -17.76 32.39 2.59
N LEU A 86 -16.56 31.82 2.75
CA LEU A 86 -15.56 31.74 1.70
C LEU A 86 -15.79 30.48 0.87
N ASP A 87 -15.44 30.52 -0.42
CA ASP A 87 -15.56 29.34 -1.30
C ASP A 87 -14.47 28.31 -0.97
N GLY A 88 -14.89 27.22 -0.32
CA GLY A 88 -14.04 26.09 0.05
C GLY A 88 -14.48 24.77 -0.57
N LEU A 89 -15.26 24.80 -1.66
CA LEU A 89 -15.90 23.58 -2.19
C LEU A 89 -14.89 22.47 -2.52
N ASP A 90 -13.78 22.83 -3.17
CA ASP A 90 -12.74 21.88 -3.56
C ASP A 90 -12.03 21.25 -2.35
N LEU A 91 -11.77 22.04 -1.30
CA LEU A 91 -11.18 21.58 -0.04
C LEU A 91 -12.12 20.61 0.69
N ALA A 92 -13.41 20.94 0.73
CA ALA A 92 -14.44 20.09 1.33
C ALA A 92 -14.57 18.77 0.58
N LYS A 93 -14.57 18.80 -0.76
CA LYS A 93 -14.61 17.58 -1.59
C LYS A 93 -13.41 16.68 -1.34
N THR A 94 -12.20 17.22 -1.38
CA THR A 94 -10.97 16.44 -1.09
C THR A 94 -10.99 15.84 0.31
N THR A 95 -11.59 16.53 1.29
CA THR A 95 -11.73 16.01 2.67
C THR A 95 -12.69 14.82 2.73
N VAL A 96 -13.79 14.84 1.95
CA VAL A 96 -14.71 13.70 1.84
C VAL A 96 -14.00 12.49 1.22
N ASP A 97 -13.32 12.69 0.10
CA ASP A 97 -12.59 11.62 -0.59
C ASP A 97 -11.47 11.03 0.30
N TYR A 98 -10.75 11.91 1.01
CA TYR A 98 -9.74 11.50 2.00
C TYR A 98 -10.33 10.62 3.11
N ASN A 99 -11.47 11.01 3.68
CA ASN A 99 -12.13 10.24 4.74
C ASN A 99 -12.67 8.90 4.24
N ALA A 100 -13.19 8.84 3.01
CA ALA A 100 -13.59 7.59 2.39
C ALA A 100 -12.40 6.64 2.22
N GLU A 101 -11.28 7.13 1.70
CA GLU A 101 -10.06 6.32 1.53
C GLU A 101 -9.44 5.93 2.88
N ARG A 102 -9.60 6.73 3.94
CA ARG A 102 -9.18 6.34 5.31
C ARG A 102 -9.93 5.11 5.80
N ALA A 103 -11.25 5.03 5.54
CA ALA A 103 -12.03 3.84 5.88
C ALA A 103 -11.56 2.61 5.09
N VAL A 104 -11.24 2.79 3.80
CA VAL A 104 -10.64 1.74 2.95
C VAL A 104 -9.30 1.28 3.52
N PHE A 105 -8.42 2.20 3.89
CA PHE A 105 -7.10 1.89 4.49
C PHE A 105 -7.23 1.02 5.75
N VAL A 106 -8.13 1.41 6.66
CA VAL A 106 -8.34 0.68 7.93
C VAL A 106 -8.80 -0.75 7.65
N GLU A 107 -9.78 -0.94 6.76
CA GLU A 107 -10.27 -2.27 6.43
C GLU A 107 -9.24 -3.10 5.64
N ALA A 108 -8.58 -2.50 4.65
CA ALA A 108 -7.53 -3.17 3.87
C ALA A 108 -6.40 -3.67 4.77
N TYR A 109 -5.99 -2.87 5.76
CA TYR A 109 -5.00 -3.31 6.74
C TYR A 109 -5.50 -4.49 7.58
N LYS A 110 -6.73 -4.40 8.11
CA LYS A 110 -7.31 -5.47 8.94
C LYS A 110 -7.33 -6.80 8.20
N VAL A 111 -7.81 -6.81 6.95
CA VAL A 111 -7.86 -8.02 6.13
C VAL A 111 -6.46 -8.54 5.82
N TYR A 112 -5.51 -7.64 5.50
CA TYR A 112 -4.11 -8.00 5.30
C TYR A 112 -3.49 -8.66 6.54
N GLU A 113 -3.65 -8.05 7.71
CA GLU A 113 -3.09 -8.53 8.97
C GLU A 113 -3.65 -9.90 9.35
N GLN A 114 -4.97 -10.08 9.25
CA GLN A 114 -5.64 -11.36 9.48
C GLN A 114 -5.11 -12.45 8.53
N THR A 115 -4.85 -12.10 7.26
CA THR A 115 -4.32 -13.04 6.27
C THR A 115 -2.87 -13.42 6.58
N VAL A 116 -2.02 -12.47 6.99
CA VAL A 116 -0.64 -12.76 7.42
C VAL A 116 -0.63 -13.64 8.66
N THR A 117 -1.47 -13.33 9.66
CA THR A 117 -1.63 -14.15 10.86
C THR A 117 -2.07 -15.57 10.51
N SER A 118 -3.03 -15.72 9.59
CA SER A 118 -3.43 -17.04 9.08
C SER A 118 -2.27 -17.77 8.41
N ALA A 119 -1.47 -17.09 7.57
CA ALA A 119 -0.31 -17.72 6.92
C ALA A 119 0.74 -18.21 7.93
N ILE A 120 1.00 -17.43 9.00
CA ILE A 120 1.90 -17.81 10.09
C ILE A 120 1.38 -19.05 10.82
N GLN A 121 0.07 -19.14 11.05
CA GLN A 121 -0.56 -20.23 11.80
C GLN A 121 -0.77 -21.52 10.98
N THR A 122 -0.82 -21.43 9.65
CA THR A 122 -0.97 -22.60 8.79
C THR A 122 0.23 -23.54 8.94
N ASN A 123 -0.05 -24.83 9.22
CA ASN A 123 0.99 -25.86 9.14
C ASN A 123 1.33 -26.15 7.68
N CYS A 124 2.30 -25.43 7.17
CA CYS A 124 2.88 -25.54 5.83
C CYS A 124 3.47 -26.93 5.46
N GLN A 125 3.81 -27.78 6.44
CA GLN A 125 4.35 -29.12 6.15
C GLN A 125 3.21 -30.02 5.70
N ASP A 126 2.10 -29.95 6.44
CA ASP A 126 0.89 -30.73 6.20
C ASP A 126 0.03 -30.09 5.10
N GLN A 127 0.04 -28.76 5.00
CA GLN A 127 -0.81 -27.97 4.10
C GLN A 127 -0.01 -26.95 3.26
N PRO A 128 0.97 -27.40 2.45
CA PRO A 128 1.87 -26.51 1.70
C PRO A 128 1.14 -25.64 0.66
N VAL A 129 0.13 -26.18 -0.02
CA VAL A 129 -0.67 -25.44 -1.02
C VAL A 129 -1.46 -24.31 -0.37
N MET A 130 -2.21 -24.62 0.70
CA MET A 130 -2.96 -23.61 1.47
C MET A 130 -2.06 -22.53 2.05
N PHE A 131 -0.89 -22.91 2.57
CA PHE A 131 0.11 -21.96 3.05
C PHE A 131 0.55 -21.01 1.93
N TYR A 132 0.93 -21.56 0.77
CA TYR A 132 1.35 -20.77 -0.38
C TYR A 132 0.26 -19.82 -0.86
N ASP A 133 -0.97 -20.31 -1.05
CA ASP A 133 -2.10 -19.50 -1.49
C ASP A 133 -2.39 -18.34 -0.52
N THR A 134 -2.29 -18.61 0.79
CA THR A 134 -2.47 -17.57 1.82
C THR A 134 -1.35 -16.52 1.77
N VAL A 135 -0.11 -16.93 1.51
CA VAL A 135 1.03 -16.00 1.31
C VAL A 135 0.85 -15.16 0.04
N VAL A 136 0.43 -15.76 -1.06
CA VAL A 136 0.15 -15.06 -2.32
C VAL A 136 -0.96 -14.03 -2.09
N ARG A 137 -2.04 -14.41 -1.39
CA ARG A 137 -3.12 -13.50 -1.03
C ARG A 137 -2.63 -12.36 -0.13
N ALA A 138 -1.80 -12.64 0.87
CA ALA A 138 -1.22 -11.60 1.73
C ALA A 138 -0.38 -10.59 0.92
N LYS A 139 0.35 -11.04 -0.09
CA LYS A 139 1.11 -10.16 -1.00
C LYS A 139 0.21 -9.24 -1.83
N ASP A 140 -0.90 -9.76 -2.35
CA ASP A 140 -1.88 -8.94 -3.07
C ASP A 140 -2.51 -7.89 -2.15
N LEU A 141 -2.97 -8.31 -0.96
CA LEU A 141 -3.53 -7.41 0.04
C LEU A 141 -2.54 -6.32 0.49
N ARG A 142 -1.25 -6.65 0.61
CA ARG A 142 -0.19 -5.66 0.89
C ARG A 142 -0.07 -4.62 -0.22
N THR A 143 -0.30 -5.03 -1.46
CA THR A 143 -0.31 -4.12 -2.63
C THR A 143 -1.52 -3.20 -2.58
N GLN A 144 -2.70 -3.73 -2.25
CA GLN A 144 -3.91 -2.92 -2.06
C GLN A 144 -3.74 -1.90 -0.94
N LEU A 145 -3.18 -2.31 0.21
CA LEU A 145 -2.84 -1.42 1.32
C LEU A 145 -1.89 -0.29 0.89
N ARG A 146 -0.85 -0.62 0.13
CA ARG A 146 0.09 0.38 -0.42
C ARG A 146 -0.61 1.38 -1.33
N ASN A 147 -1.50 0.93 -2.20
CA ASN A 147 -2.26 1.80 -3.10
C ASN A 147 -3.15 2.77 -2.30
N SER A 148 -3.77 2.29 -1.21
CA SER A 148 -4.56 3.14 -0.32
C SER A 148 -3.72 4.23 0.36
N ILE A 149 -2.53 3.87 0.87
CA ILE A 149 -1.55 4.82 1.43
C ILE A 149 -1.16 5.88 0.39
N GLN A 150 -0.90 5.47 -0.85
CA GLN A 150 -0.55 6.40 -1.94
C GLN A 150 -1.68 7.39 -2.24
N LYS A 151 -2.93 6.91 -2.29
CA LYS A 151 -4.10 7.79 -2.47
C LYS A 151 -4.29 8.75 -1.31
N LEU A 152 -4.16 8.29 -0.06
CA LEU A 152 -4.23 9.16 1.11
C LEU A 152 -3.19 10.28 1.05
N ASN A 153 -1.95 9.95 0.69
CA ASN A 153 -0.89 10.95 0.52
C ASN A 153 -1.17 11.90 -0.65
N ALA A 154 -1.76 11.40 -1.74
CA ALA A 154 -2.19 12.23 -2.86
C ALA A 154 -3.29 13.22 -2.46
N TYR A 155 -4.28 12.79 -1.69
CA TYR A 155 -5.33 13.67 -1.16
C TYR A 155 -4.78 14.71 -0.17
N ILE A 156 -3.81 14.35 0.69
CA ILE A 156 -3.13 15.30 1.57
C ILE A 156 -2.44 16.38 0.73
N LYS A 157 -1.69 15.98 -0.31
CA LYS A 157 -1.03 16.92 -1.20
C LYS A 157 -2.04 17.80 -1.94
N GLN A 158 -3.09 17.20 -2.52
CA GLN A 158 -4.13 17.91 -3.23
C GLN A 158 -4.81 18.95 -2.34
N TYR A 159 -5.12 18.59 -1.10
CA TYR A 159 -5.72 19.52 -0.13
C TYR A 159 -4.77 20.68 0.18
N SER A 160 -3.46 20.41 0.34
CA SER A 160 -2.44 21.45 0.54
C SER A 160 -2.38 22.41 -0.65
N ASP A 161 -2.28 21.89 -1.87
CA ASP A 161 -2.22 22.71 -3.09
C ASP A 161 -3.49 23.56 -3.26
N GLN A 162 -4.67 22.97 -3.00
CA GLN A 162 -5.95 23.69 -3.01
C GLN A 162 -5.99 24.80 -1.96
N PHE A 163 -5.42 24.56 -0.78
CA PHE A 163 -5.37 25.54 0.29
C PHE A 163 -4.46 26.71 -0.06
N GLU A 164 -3.30 26.48 -0.68
CA GLU A 164 -2.41 27.54 -1.13
C GLU A 164 -3.08 28.46 -2.17
N LEU A 165 -3.82 27.85 -3.11
CA LEU A 165 -4.62 28.60 -4.09
C LEU A 165 -5.74 29.38 -3.42
N PHE A 166 -6.45 28.76 -2.48
CA PHE A 166 -7.48 29.41 -1.68
C PHE A 166 -6.92 30.61 -0.91
N ALA A 167 -5.79 30.44 -0.21
CA ALA A 167 -5.14 31.49 0.55
C ALA A 167 -4.72 32.65 -0.36
N THR A 168 -4.09 32.36 -1.50
CA THR A 168 -3.67 33.38 -2.47
C THR A 168 -4.85 34.21 -3.00
N ARG A 169 -6.00 33.57 -3.27
CA ARG A 169 -7.21 34.26 -3.74
C ARG A 169 -7.87 35.14 -2.67
N ASN A 170 -7.74 34.76 -1.40
CA ASN A 170 -8.44 35.38 -0.27
C ASN A 170 -7.52 36.26 0.60
N SER A 171 -6.22 36.34 0.30
CA SER A 171 -5.30 37.27 0.95
C SER A 171 -5.66 38.72 0.61
N PRO A 172 -5.68 39.64 1.60
CA PRO A 172 -5.84 41.06 1.33
C PRO A 172 -4.74 41.53 0.38
N ARG A 173 -5.10 42.25 -0.69
CA ARG A 173 -4.09 42.99 -1.47
C ARG A 173 -3.52 44.05 -0.54
N GLU A 174 -2.22 43.96 -0.25
CA GLU A 174 -1.48 45.05 0.41
C GLU A 174 -1.75 46.34 -0.38
N ARG A 175 -2.31 47.34 0.31
CA ARG A 175 -2.55 48.69 -0.20
C ARG A 175 -1.39 49.58 0.21
#